data_AF-A0A847ARJ7-F1
#
_entry.id   AF-A0A847ARJ7-F1
#
_cell.length_a   1.000
_cell.length_b   1.000
_cell.length_c   1.000
_cell.angle_alpha   90.00
_cell.angle_beta   90.00
_cell.angle_gamma   90.00
#
_symmetry.space_group_name_H-M   'P 1'
#
loop_
_entity.id
_entity.type
_entity.pdbx_description
1 polymer ?
#
loop_
_entity_poly.entity_id
_entity_poly.type
_entity_poly.pdbx_seq_one_letter_code
_entity_poly.pdbx_strand_id
1 'polypeptide(L)' 'MLHWEHNGFWLYYRRLEKDHFKWPSKSSEQTLNISERELRWLLDGLTLEQRKAHKEVSQRVVI' A
#
# COMPACT_ATOMS: atom_id res chain seq x y z
N MET A 1 8.56 8.40 -3.00
CA MET A 1 9.61 7.87 -3.92
C MET A 1 10.96 8.32 -3.40
N LEU A 2 11.94 7.42 -3.41
CA LEU A 2 13.34 7.74 -3.10
C LEU A 2 14.05 7.93 -4.44
N HIS A 3 14.57 9.12 -4.70
CA HIS A 3 15.28 9.45 -5.92
C HIS A 3 16.73 9.77 -5.57
N TRP A 4 17.70 9.19 -6.26
CA TRP A 4 19.11 9.50 -6.05
C TRP A 4 19.57 10.45 -7.15
N GLU A 5 20.12 11.61 -6.77
CA GLU A 5 20.67 12.57 -7.72
C GLU A 5 22.01 13.13 -7.20
N HIS A 6 23.01 13.09 -8.09
CA HIS A 6 24.40 13.49 -7.89
C HIS A 6 25.07 12.83 -6.68
N ASN A 7 24.82 13.33 -5.47
CA ASN A 7 25.54 12.98 -4.25
C ASN A 7 24.59 12.62 -3.09
N GLY A 8 23.28 12.53 -3.34
CA GLY A 8 22.31 12.38 -2.25
C GLY A 8 20.96 11.82 -2.67
N PHE A 9 20.19 11.41 -1.65
CA PHE A 9 18.82 10.94 -1.80
C PHE A 9 17.83 12.09 -1.59
N TRP A 10 16.93 12.26 -2.54
CA TRP A 10 15.70 13.01 -2.42
C TRP A 10 14.58 12.07 -1.97
N LEU A 11 13.95 12.40 -0.85
CA LEU A 11 12.79 11.67 -0.33
C LEU A 11 11.53 12.51 -0.50
N TYR A 12 10.66 12.11 -1.42
CA TYR A 12 9.32 12.69 -1.53
C TYR A 12 8.45 12.15 -0.39
N TYR A 13 8.24 12.98 0.62
CA TYR A 13 7.49 12.67 1.83
C TYR A 13 6.07 13.28 1.78
N ARG A 14 5.06 12.44 1.87
CA ARG A 14 3.65 12.85 1.98
C ARG A 14 3.18 12.55 3.40
N ARG A 15 2.71 13.58 4.11
CA ARG A 15 2.15 13.49 5.46
C ARG A 15 0.68 13.88 5.45
N LEU A 16 -0.12 13.22 6.28
CA LEU A 16 -1.47 13.66 6.58
C LEU A 16 -1.42 14.66 7.74
N GLU A 17 -1.96 15.87 7.53
CA GLU A 17 -2.06 16.91 8.57
C GLU A 17 -3.13 16.57 9.64
N LYS A 18 -4.09 15.72 9.27
CA LYS A 18 -5.11 15.14 10.14
C LYS A 18 -5.25 13.66 9.79
N ASP A 19 -5.32 12.82 10.82
CA ASP A 19 -5.42 11.36 10.73
C ASP A 19 -4.08 10.61 10.48
N HIS A 20 -4.11 9.29 10.63
CA HIS A 20 -2.96 8.39 10.51
C HIS A 20 -3.25 7.26 9.52
N PHE A 21 -2.22 6.77 8.86
CA PHE A 21 -2.34 5.57 8.04
C PHE A 21 -2.63 4.35 8.92
N LYS A 22 -3.61 3.52 8.51
CA LYS A 22 -3.96 2.28 9.20
C LYS A 22 -2.95 1.18 8.87
N TRP A 23 -1.75 1.33 9.43
CA TRP A 23 -0.69 0.35 9.30
C TRP A 23 -1.11 -0.96 9.98
N PRO A 24 -0.93 -2.14 9.35
CA PRO A 24 -1.27 -3.41 9.98
C PRO A 24 -0.37 -3.63 11.21
N SER A 25 -0.95 -3.62 12.39
CA SER A 25 -0.24 -3.78 13.66
C SER A 25 0.14 -5.22 13.99
N LYS A 26 -0.24 -6.19 13.14
CA LYS A 26 -0.11 -7.63 13.42
C LYS A 26 1.12 -8.30 12.83
N SER A 27 1.96 -7.60 12.06
CA SER A 27 3.22 -8.17 11.62
C SER A 27 4.22 -8.09 12.76
N SER A 28 4.61 -9.25 13.31
CA SER A 28 5.81 -9.40 14.14
C SER A 28 7.11 -9.03 13.39
N GLU A 29 7.00 -8.77 12.08
CA GLU A 29 8.06 -8.34 11.19
C GLU A 29 8.09 -6.82 11.06
N GLN A 30 9.30 -6.24 11.14
CA GLN A 30 9.55 -4.79 10.99
C GLN A 30 9.31 -4.29 9.55
N THR A 31 9.18 -5.17 8.57
CA THR A 31 9.01 -4.83 7.15
C THR A 31 7.87 -5.65 6.55
N LEU A 32 7.09 -5.03 5.68
CA LEU A 32 5.98 -5.66 4.96
C LEU A 32 6.19 -5.52 3.46
N ASN A 33 6.10 -6.64 2.75
CA ASN A 33 6.03 -6.64 1.30
C ASN A 33 4.57 -6.44 0.87
N ILE A 34 4.29 -5.35 0.16
CA ILE A 34 2.97 -5.01 -0.36
C ILE A 34 3.03 -4.71 -1.86
N SER A 35 1.94 -4.94 -2.56
CA SER A 35 1.76 -4.54 -3.96
C SER A 35 1.57 -3.03 -4.11
N GLU A 36 1.73 -2.52 -5.33
CA GLU A 36 1.46 -1.10 -5.63
C GLU A 36 0.02 -0.70 -5.30
N ARG A 37 -0.94 -1.60 -5.54
CA ARG A 37 -2.36 -1.37 -5.26
C ARG A 37 -2.62 -1.23 -3.76
N GLU A 38 -2.01 -2.09 -2.96
CA GLU A 38 -2.08 -2.03 -1.50
C GLU A 38 -1.43 -0.76 -0.95
N LEU A 39 -0.32 -0.30 -1.54
CA LEU A 39 0.27 0.99 -1.20
C LEU A 39 -0.69 2.14 -1.48
N ARG A 40 -1.38 2.13 -2.63
CA ARG A 40 -2.39 3.16 -2.96
C ARG A 40 -3.52 3.19 -1.93
N TRP A 41 -4.02 2.02 -1.52
CA TRP A 41 -5.03 1.93 -0.47
C TRP A 41 -4.57 2.57 0.84
N LEU A 42 -3.33 2.30 1.26
CA LEU A 42 -2.78 2.93 2.46
C LEU A 42 -2.77 4.46 2.30
N LEU A 43 -2.30 4.96 1.16
CA LEU A 43 -2.26 6.41 0.87
C LEU A 43 -3.65 7.07 0.81
N ASP A 44 -4.69 6.29 0.48
CA ASP A 44 -6.09 6.71 0.46
C ASP A 44 -6.78 6.52 1.83
N GLY A 45 -6.07 6.00 2.85
CA GLY A 45 -6.61 5.79 4.21
C GLY A 45 -7.37 4.47 4.41
N LEU A 46 -7.33 3.57 3.42
CA LEU A 46 -7.92 2.24 3.48
C LEU A 46 -6.98 1.23 4.16
N THR A 47 -7.56 0.19 4.76
CA THR A 47 -6.78 -0.90 5.35
C THR A 47 -6.21 -1.83 4.28
N LEU A 48 -5.02 -2.40 4.53
CA LEU A 48 -4.47 -3.45 3.65
C LEU A 48 -5.36 -4.70 3.63
N GLU A 49 -5.91 -5.08 4.79
CA GLU A 49 -6.92 -6.12 4.87
C GLU A 49 -8.26 -5.61 4.32
N GLN A 50 -8.56 -5.97 3.08
CA GLN A 50 -9.85 -5.69 2.45
C GLN A 50 -10.79 -6.88 2.58
N ARG A 51 -11.24 -7.17 3.82
CA ARG A 51 -12.08 -8.34 4.14
C ARG A 51 -13.42 -8.38 3.38
N LYS A 52 -13.89 -7.23 2.90
CA LYS A 52 -15.14 -7.07 2.14
C LYS A 52 -14.92 -6.87 0.63
N ALA A 53 -13.68 -6.92 0.13
CA ALA A 53 -13.44 -6.76 -1.29
C ALA A 53 -14.08 -7.90 -2.09
N HIS A 54 -14.67 -7.55 -3.24
CA HIS A 54 -15.17 -8.52 -4.19
C HIS A 54 -14.01 -9.40 -4.66
N LYS A 55 -14.24 -10.71 -4.64
CA LYS A 55 -13.26 -11.69 -5.15
C LYS A 55 -13.20 -11.59 -6.67
N GLU A 56 -12.02 -11.80 -7.22
CA GLU A 56 -11.85 -11.97 -8.65
C GLU A 56 -12.75 -13.11 -9.14
N VAL A 57 -13.50 -12.84 -10.20
CA VAL A 57 -14.34 -13.84 -10.85
C VAL A 57 -13.49 -14.49 -11.95
N SER A 58 -13.04 -15.72 -11.73
CA SER A 58 -12.43 -16.52 -12.79
C SER A 58 -13.52 -17.05 -13.72
N GLN A 59 -13.91 -16.25 -14.71
CA GLN A 59 -14.78 -16.76 -15.76
C GLN A 59 -14.02 -17.80 -16.58
N ARG A 60 -14.50 -19.05 -16.57
CA ARG A 60 -14.12 -20.04 -17.57
C ARG A 60 -14.69 -19.56 -18.90
N VAL A 61 -13.82 -19.23 -19.85
CA VAL A 61 -14.21 -19.04 -21.24
C VAL A 61 -14.77 -20.39 -21.71
N VAL A 62 -16.08 -20.46 -21.93
CA VAL A 62 -16.71 -21.59 -22.60
C VAL A 62 -16.57 -21.30 -24.08
N ILE A 63 -15.69 -22.04 -24.76
CA ILE A 63 -15.58 -22.12 -26.21
C ILE A 63 -16.57 -23.18 -26.69
#